data_AF-A0A914UP20-F1
#
_entry.id   AF-A0A914UP20-F1
#
_cell.length_a   1.000
_cell.length_b   1.000
_cell.length_c   1.000
_cell.angle_alpha   90.00
_cell.angle_beta   90.00
_cell.angle_gamma   90.00
#
_symmetry.space_group_name_H-M   'P 1'
#
loop_
_entity.id
_entity.type
_entity.pdbx_description
1 polymer ?
#
loop_
_entity_poly.entity_id
_entity_poly.type
_entity_poly.pdbx_seq_one_letter_code
_entity_poly.pdbx_strand_id
1 'polypeptide(L)'
;MTLIDILQTISNFFMLVTLPIYILFLITLRIFRHDETLNSAFFKLMFSIGIADVGMIIVIMLGNTLAESGWTPEVYIFIGSLSARLSNVGLFGFGYAQNFGVFFVAINRYTAYMRPMKHNKVVEWFFSVRG
;
A
#
# COMPACT_ATOMS: atom_id res chain seq x y z
N MET A 1 21.15 18.74 15.43
CA MET A 1 20.03 17.95 14.90
C MET A 1 18.96 18.92 14.46
N THR A 2 18.68 18.98 13.17
CA THR A 2 17.68 19.87 12.58
C THR A 2 16.27 19.28 12.71
N LEU A 3 15.23 20.09 12.54
CA LEU A 3 13.84 19.60 12.52
C LEU A 3 13.63 18.52 11.44
N ILE A 4 14.30 18.66 10.30
CA ILE A 4 14.23 17.74 9.18
C ILE A 4 14.76 16.36 9.59
N ASP A 5 15.91 16.31 10.28
CA ASP A 5 16.51 15.06 10.76
C ASP A 5 15.57 14.31 11.74
N ILE A 6 14.87 15.07 12.60
CA ILE A 6 13.89 14.50 13.54
C ILE A 6 12.71 13.89 12.79
N LEU A 7 12.12 14.64 11.86
CA LEU A 7 10.98 14.17 11.07
C LEU A 7 11.34 12.95 10.23
N GLN A 8 12.55 12.93 9.66
CA GLN A 8 13.04 11.80 8.89
C GLN A 8 13.27 10.56 9.76
N THR A 9 13.85 10.74 10.96
CA THR A 9 14.04 9.64 11.92
C THR A 9 12.71 9.03 12.35
N ILE A 10 11.73 9.87 12.67
CA ILE A 10 10.38 9.42 13.05
C ILE A 10 9.72 8.68 11.87
N SER A 11 9.82 9.21 10.66
CA SER A 11 9.23 8.61 9.47
C SER A 11 9.85 7.24 9.17
N ASN A 12 11.18 7.12 9.25
CA ASN A 12 11.90 5.86 9.09
C ASN A 12 11.50 4.83 10.16
N PHE A 13 11.31 5.27 11.41
CA PHE A 13 10.82 4.41 12.48
C PHE A 13 9.42 3.86 12.17
N PHE A 14 8.49 4.72 11.75
CA PHE A 14 7.16 4.26 11.34
C PHE A 14 7.21 3.30 10.16
N MET A 15 8.02 3.55 9.14
CA MET A 15 8.18 2.61 8.01
C MET A 15 8.69 1.24 8.48
N LEU A 16 9.72 1.20 9.32
CA LEU A 16 10.28 -0.04 9.85
C LEU A 16 9.28 -0.86 10.69
N VAL A 17 8.42 -0.18 11.46
CA VAL A 17 7.40 -0.85 12.28
C VAL A 17 6.20 -1.30 11.46
N THR A 18 5.73 -0.47 10.52
CA THR A 18 4.53 -0.73 9.73
C THR A 18 4.74 -1.81 8.67
N LEU A 19 5.92 -1.89 8.06
CA LEU A 19 6.23 -2.89 7.03
C LEU A 19 5.98 -4.34 7.48
N PRO A 20 6.54 -4.83 8.61
CA PRO A 20 6.29 -6.20 9.06
C PRO A 20 4.81 -6.42 9.41
N ILE A 21 4.11 -5.41 9.93
CA ILE A 21 2.67 -5.50 10.22
C ILE A 21 1.88 -5.72 8.92
N TYR A 22 2.16 -4.95 7.87
CA TYR A 22 1.52 -5.11 6.56
C TYR A 22 1.83 -6.47 5.94
N ILE A 23 3.09 -6.92 6.01
CA ILE A 23 3.49 -8.23 5.48
C ILE A 23 2.73 -9.35 6.21
N LEU A 24 2.66 -9.32 7.55
CA LEU A 24 1.91 -10.28 8.33
C LEU A 24 0.43 -10.27 7.95
N PHE A 25 -0.17 -9.08 7.83
CA PHE A 25 -1.56 -8.93 7.42
C PHE A 25 -1.84 -9.54 6.04
N LEU A 26 -0.98 -9.28 5.05
CA LEU A 26 -1.10 -9.85 3.70
C LEU A 26 -0.94 -11.37 3.71
N ILE A 27 0.00 -11.90 4.51
CA ILE A 27 0.20 -13.34 4.66
C ILE A 27 -1.05 -13.98 5.28
N THR A 28 -1.61 -13.40 6.34
CA THR A 28 -2.85 -13.88 6.96
C THR A 28 -3.99 -13.91 5.95
N LEU A 29 -4.23 -12.81 5.23
CA LEU A 29 -5.28 -12.77 4.20
C LEU A 29 -5.04 -13.78 3.07
N ARG A 30 -3.78 -14.06 2.72
CA ARG A 30 -3.45 -15.06 1.70
C ARG A 30 -3.69 -16.49 2.17
N ILE A 31 -3.33 -16.81 3.41
CA ILE A 31 -3.52 -18.13 4.01
C ILE A 31 -5.02 -18.43 4.15
N PHE A 32 -5.79 -17.47 4.67
CA PHE A 32 -7.22 -17.62 4.90
C PHE A 32 -8.10 -17.22 3.70
N ARG A 33 -7.55 -17.19 2.48
CA ARG A 33 -8.29 -16.80 1.27
C ARG A 33 -9.51 -17.69 0.96
N HIS A 34 -9.52 -18.91 1.50
CA HIS A 34 -10.59 -19.89 1.32
C HIS A 34 -11.67 -19.83 2.39
N ASP A 35 -11.47 -19.03 3.45
CA ASP A 35 -12.46 -18.82 4.49
C ASP A 35 -13.53 -17.84 3.97
N GLU A 36 -14.80 -18.24 3.98
CA GLU A 36 -15.91 -17.42 3.49
C GLU A 36 -16.04 -16.08 4.24
N THR A 37 -15.61 -16.05 5.51
CA THR A 37 -15.64 -14.81 6.32
C THR A 37 -14.56 -13.81 5.90
N LEU A 38 -13.40 -14.31 5.47
CA LEU A 38 -12.24 -13.51 5.06
C LEU A 38 -12.12 -13.32 3.54
N ASN A 39 -12.98 -13.97 2.76
CA ASN A 39 -13.06 -13.83 1.29
C ASN A 39 -14.09 -12.77 0.83
N SER A 40 -14.51 -11.88 1.74
CA SER A 40 -15.39 -10.77 1.41
C SER A 40 -14.69 -9.73 0.53
N ALA A 41 -15.46 -8.95 -0.22
CA ALA A 41 -14.91 -7.87 -1.04
C ALA A 41 -14.15 -6.83 -0.21
N PHE A 42 -14.52 -6.63 1.05
CA PHE A 42 -13.79 -5.78 1.98
C PHE A 42 -12.36 -6.27 2.19
N PHE A 43 -12.16 -7.57 2.45
CA PHE A 43 -10.82 -8.12 2.65
C PHE A 43 -10.00 -8.17 1.36
N LYS A 44 -10.64 -8.37 0.20
CA LYS A 44 -9.96 -8.24 -1.11
C LYS A 44 -9.46 -6.81 -1.34
N LEU A 45 -10.27 -5.81 -1.02
CA LEU A 45 -9.85 -4.40 -1.05
C LEU A 45 -8.67 -4.14 -0.10
N MET A 46 -8.79 -4.59 1.15
CA MET A 46 -7.72 -4.43 2.14
C MET A 46 -6.42 -5.13 1.71
N PHE A 47 -6.52 -6.28 1.01
CA PHE A 47 -5.36 -6.96 0.44
C PHE A 47 -4.70 -6.14 -0.67
N SER A 48 -5.48 -5.60 -1.62
CA SER A 48 -4.95 -4.72 -2.68
C SER A 48 -4.30 -3.46 -2.11
N ILE A 49 -4.90 -2.85 -1.09
CA ILE A 49 -4.35 -1.68 -0.40
C ILE A 49 -3.04 -2.05 0.31
N GLY A 50 -3.01 -3.16 1.04
CA GLY A 50 -1.80 -3.62 1.71
C GLY A 50 -0.64 -3.88 0.74
N ILE A 51 -0.92 -4.40 -0.47
CA ILE A 51 0.10 -4.52 -1.52
C ILE A 51 0.63 -3.15 -1.93
N ALA A 52 -0.26 -2.17 -2.13
CA ALA A 52 0.13 -0.81 -2.48
C ALA A 52 0.96 -0.15 -1.36
N ASP A 53 0.58 -0.36 -0.09
CA ASP A 53 1.31 0.14 1.08
C ASP A 53 2.72 -0.45 1.16
N VAL A 54 2.87 -1.76 1.01
CA VAL A 54 4.18 -2.42 0.97
C VAL A 54 4.99 -1.93 -0.23
N GLY A 55 4.39 -1.83 -1.41
CA GLY A 55 5.04 -1.32 -2.61
C GLY A 55 5.56 0.10 -2.43
N MET A 56 4.76 0.98 -1.82
CA MET A 56 5.13 2.36 -1.49
C MET A 56 6.32 2.40 -0.52
N ILE A 57 6.29 1.61 0.55
CA ILE A 57 7.41 1.52 1.51
C ILE A 57 8.69 1.06 0.80
N ILE A 58 8.62 0.04 -0.05
CA ILE A 58 9.79 -0.45 -0.81
C ILE A 58 10.33 0.65 -1.73
N VAL A 59 9.46 1.36 -2.44
CA VAL A 59 9.85 2.45 -3.34
C VAL A 59 10.53 3.59 -2.56
N ILE A 60 10.01 3.98 -1.41
CA ILE A 60 10.61 5.02 -0.57
C ILE A 60 11.95 4.55 0.00
N MET A 61 12.02 3.32 0.51
CA MET A 61 13.22 2.79 1.12
C MET A 61 14.35 2.64 0.11
N LEU A 62 14.08 2.02 -1.05
CA LEU A 62 15.08 1.84 -2.10
C LEU A 62 15.35 3.14 -2.88
N GLY A 63 14.34 3.96 -3.13
CA GLY A 63 14.46 5.15 -3.97
C GLY A 63 15.05 6.36 -3.27
N ASN A 64 14.69 6.55 -2.00
CA ASN A 64 15.04 7.76 -1.25
C ASN A 64 15.96 7.42 -0.08
N THR A 65 15.51 6.57 0.86
CA THR A 65 16.23 6.36 2.13
C THR A 65 17.61 5.75 1.94
N LEU A 66 17.73 4.69 1.12
CA LEU A 66 19.02 4.05 0.84
C LEU A 66 19.93 4.93 -0.02
N ALA A 67 19.37 5.66 -0.99
CA ALA A 67 20.12 6.59 -1.81
C ALA A 67 20.70 7.75 -0.97
N GLU A 68 19.89 8.36 -0.09
CA GLU A 68 20.29 9.47 0.79
C GLU A 68 21.29 9.05 1.87
N SER A 69 21.16 7.83 2.40
CA SER A 69 22.13 7.26 3.35
C SER A 69 23.46 6.84 2.70
N GLY A 70 23.61 7.01 1.39
CA GLY A 70 24.83 6.70 0.66
C GLY A 70 25.06 5.19 0.50
N TRP A 71 24.00 4.38 0.59
CA TRP A 71 24.11 2.93 0.42
C TRP A 71 24.26 2.61 -1.07
N THR A 72 25.29 1.83 -1.44
CA THR A 72 25.56 1.43 -2.84
C THR A 72 25.53 2.58 -3.87
N PRO A 73 26.30 3.68 -3.67
CA PRO A 73 26.21 4.89 -4.49
C PRO A 73 26.56 4.64 -5.96
N GLU A 74 27.46 3.69 -6.23
CA GLU A 74 27.83 3.28 -7.59
C GLU A 74 26.62 2.80 -8.41
N VAL A 75 25.68 2.09 -7.77
CA VAL A 75 24.46 1.59 -8.41
C VAL A 75 23.53 2.75 -8.77
N TYR A 76 23.30 3.69 -7.85
CA TYR A 76 22.46 4.85 -8.10
C TYR A 76 23.07 5.79 -9.16
N ILE A 77 24.39 5.96 -9.17
CA ILE A 77 25.11 6.74 -10.18
C ILE A 77 25.05 6.03 -11.54
N PHE A 78 25.26 4.71 -11.58
CA PHE A 78 25.22 3.91 -12.81
C PHE A 78 23.83 3.91 -13.46
N ILE A 79 22.78 3.72 -12.66
CA ILE A 79 21.38 3.77 -13.12
C ILE A 79 20.97 5.22 -13.45
N GLY A 80 21.66 6.21 -12.85
CA GLY A 80 21.49 7.62 -13.12
C GLY A 80 20.04 8.08 -12.95
N SER A 81 19.55 8.89 -13.89
CA SER A 81 18.21 9.48 -13.83
C SER A 81 17.07 8.46 -13.88
N LEU A 82 17.33 7.21 -14.30
CA LEU A 82 16.30 6.17 -14.36
C LEU A 82 15.82 5.79 -12.96
N SER A 83 16.71 5.75 -11.96
CA SER A 83 16.38 5.41 -10.58
C SER A 83 15.35 6.39 -10.01
N ALA A 84 15.65 7.70 -10.08
CA ALA A 84 14.77 8.77 -9.64
C ALA A 84 13.41 8.78 -10.37
N ARG A 85 13.40 8.47 -11.68
CA ARG A 85 12.15 8.37 -12.46
C ARG A 85 11.30 7.19 -12.00
N LEU A 86 11.89 6.01 -11.82
CA LEU A 86 11.18 4.83 -11.33
C LEU A 86 10.64 5.05 -9.91
N SER A 87 11.44 5.69 -9.04
CA SER A 87 11.00 6.03 -7.69
C SER A 87 9.82 7.00 -7.71
N ASN A 88 9.85 8.05 -8.54
CA ASN A 88 8.73 8.97 -8.67
C ASN A 88 7.47 8.29 -9.24
N VAL A 89 7.62 7.48 -10.30
CA VAL A 89 6.49 6.73 -10.88
C VAL A 89 5.88 5.78 -9.85
N GLY A 90 6.71 5.07 -9.09
CA GLY A 90 6.26 4.21 -8.00
C GLY A 90 5.54 5.00 -6.91
N LEU A 91 6.10 6.15 -6.49
CA LEU A 91 5.54 6.99 -5.44
C LEU A 91 4.14 7.50 -5.80
N PHE A 92 3.97 8.02 -7.02
CA PHE A 92 2.65 8.43 -7.50
C PHE A 92 1.73 7.26 -7.78
N GLY A 93 2.23 6.19 -8.41
CA GLY A 93 1.43 5.01 -8.74
C GLY A 93 0.83 4.35 -7.51
N PHE A 94 1.67 4.02 -6.52
CA PHE A 94 1.21 3.45 -5.26
C PHE A 94 0.40 4.46 -4.43
N GLY A 95 0.81 5.73 -4.40
CA GLY A 95 0.05 6.79 -3.72
C GLY A 95 -1.38 6.95 -4.23
N TYR A 96 -1.58 6.94 -5.56
CA TYR A 96 -2.92 6.93 -6.13
C TYR A 96 -3.68 5.64 -5.83
N ALA A 97 -3.03 4.48 -5.90
CA ALA A 97 -3.65 3.21 -5.56
C ALA A 97 -4.16 3.19 -4.10
N GLN A 98 -3.38 3.73 -3.16
CA GLN A 98 -3.78 3.90 -1.75
C GLN A 98 -5.02 4.80 -1.62
N ASN A 99 -4.99 5.97 -2.26
CA ASN A 99 -6.10 6.93 -2.22
C ASN A 99 -7.40 6.33 -2.78
N PHE A 100 -7.33 5.68 -3.93
CA PHE A 100 -8.47 4.96 -4.51
C PHE A 100 -8.94 3.83 -3.61
N GLY A 101 -8.01 3.06 -3.05
CA GLY A 101 -8.33 1.98 -2.13
C GLY A 101 -9.10 2.46 -0.90
N VAL A 102 -8.64 3.53 -0.23
CA VAL A 102 -9.33 4.13 0.92
C VAL A 102 -10.72 4.62 0.52
N PHE A 103 -10.86 5.26 -0.64
CA PHE A 103 -12.14 5.69 -1.18
C PHE A 103 -13.12 4.51 -1.37
N PHE A 104 -12.65 3.41 -1.97
CA PHE A 104 -13.47 2.22 -2.16
C PHE A 104 -13.82 1.50 -0.84
N VAL A 105 -12.93 1.50 0.14
CA VAL A 105 -13.21 1.02 1.50
C VAL A 105 -14.30 1.87 2.16
N ALA A 106 -14.25 3.20 1.99
CA ALA A 106 -15.28 4.09 2.51
C ALA A 106 -16.64 3.82 1.86
N ILE A 107 -16.70 3.63 0.54
CA ILE A 107 -17.93 3.22 -0.17
C ILE A 107 -18.44 1.88 0.34
N ASN A 108 -17.55 0.89 0.48
CA ASN A 108 -17.90 -0.44 0.95
C ASN A 108 -18.56 -0.36 2.34
N ARG A 109 -17.95 0.35 3.29
CA ARG A 109 -18.51 0.56 4.64
C ARG A 109 -19.81 1.36 4.62
N TYR A 110 -19.87 2.43 3.85
CA TYR A 110 -21.06 3.28 3.74
C TYR A 110 -22.26 2.50 3.20
N THR A 111 -22.05 1.71 2.15
CA THR A 111 -23.13 0.90 1.54
C THR A 111 -23.58 -0.24 2.45
N ALA A 112 -22.66 -0.83 3.22
CA ALA A 112 -22.99 -1.82 4.24
C ALA A 112 -23.93 -1.25 5.31
N TYR A 113 -23.65 -0.01 5.75
CA TYR A 113 -24.46 0.67 6.76
C TYR A 113 -25.80 1.18 6.22
N MET A 114 -25.79 1.92 5.10
CA MET A 114 -26.98 2.61 4.58
C MET A 114 -27.92 1.69 3.79
N ARG A 115 -27.39 0.63 3.17
CA ARG A 115 -28.16 -0.26 2.29
C ARG A 115 -27.79 -1.73 2.48
N PRO A 116 -27.94 -2.31 3.70
CA PRO A 116 -27.51 -3.67 3.99
C PRO A 116 -28.14 -4.71 3.05
N MET A 117 -29.45 -4.59 2.77
CA MET A 117 -30.19 -5.47 1.84
C MET A 117 -29.71 -5.41 0.38
N LYS A 118 -28.98 -4.35 -0.01
CA LYS A 118 -28.46 -4.15 -1.38
C LYS A 118 -26.94 -4.11 -1.43
N HIS A 119 -26.26 -4.24 -0.30
CA HIS A 119 -24.81 -4.09 -0.18
C HIS A 119 -24.07 -5.04 -1.11
N ASN A 120 -24.42 -6.34 -1.08
CA ASN A 120 -23.78 -7.34 -1.93
C ASN A 120 -23.90 -7.02 -3.43
N LYS A 121 -25.05 -6.51 -3.88
CA LYS A 121 -25.26 -6.10 -5.28
C LYS A 121 -24.41 -4.89 -5.68
N VAL A 122 -24.28 -3.92 -4.77
CA VAL A 122 -23.46 -2.72 -5.00
C VAL A 122 -21.97 -3.09 -5.04
N VAL A 123 -21.55 -3.93 -4.10
CA VAL A 123 -20.18 -4.46 -4.02
C VAL A 123 -19.84 -5.29 -5.25
N GLU A 124 -20.72 -6.19 -5.69
CA GLU A 124 -20.54 -6.93 -6.94
C GLU A 124 -20.41 -6.00 -8.14
N TRP A 125 -21.21 -4.93 -8.23
CA TRP A 125 -21.10 -3.99 -9.35
C TRP A 125 -19.74 -3.27 -9.42
N PHE A 126 -19.14 -2.96 -8.27
CA PHE A 126 -17.84 -2.30 -8.19
C PHE A 126 -16.64 -3.26 -8.27
N PHE A 127 -16.78 -4.50 -7.77
CA PHE A 127 -15.67 -5.44 -7.60
C PHE A 127 -15.79 -6.73 -8.42
N SER A 128 -16.82 -6.85 -9.27
CA SER A 128 -16.92 -7.88 -10.31
C SER A 128 -15.90 -7.60 -11.41
N VAL A 129 -14.63 -7.86 -11.10
CA VAL A 129 -13.75 -8.42 -12.10
C VAL A 129 -14.10 -9.90 -12.11
N ARG A 130 -14.83 -10.34 -13.13
CA ARG A 130 -15.04 -11.77 -13.42
C ARG A 130 -13.66 -12.43 -13.47
N GLY A 131 -13.30 -13.12 -12.38
CA GLY A 131 -12.20 -14.08 -12.33
C GLY A 131 -12.78 -15.47 -12.43
#